data_AF-A0A432UFP5-F1
#
_entry.id   AF-A0A432UFP5-F1
#
_cell.length_a   1.000
_cell.length_b   1.000
_cell.length_c   1.000
_cell.angle_alpha   90.00
_cell.angle_beta   90.00
_cell.angle_gamma   90.00
#
_symmetry.space_group_name_H-M   'P 1'
#
loop_
_entity.id
_entity.type
_entity.pdbx_description
1 polymer ?
#
loop_
_entity_poly.entity_id
_entity_poly.type
_entity_poly.pdbx_seq_one_letter_code
_entity_poly.pdbx_strand_id
1 'polypeptide(L)'
;MREKRPEVETLVVGPLAVCCYLVYDPETREGVIIDPGGDPEKILERVRKLGLKIRYILGTHGHADHVVAAGELRQALKAPYALHRADEEFFTSGEGASAFASWGFPPNPP
;
A
#
# COMPACT_ATOMS: atom_id res chain seq x y z
N MET A 1 -32.06 -10.56 5.08
CA MET A 1 -30.67 -10.42 5.61
C MET A 1 -29.92 -9.51 4.65
N ARG A 2 -29.22 -8.46 5.12
CA ARG A 2 -28.32 -7.68 4.25
C ARG A 2 -27.08 -8.53 3.96
N GLU A 3 -26.68 -8.57 2.71
CA GLU A 3 -25.50 -9.31 2.25
C GLU A 3 -24.25 -8.67 2.87
N LYS A 4 -23.40 -9.47 3.53
CA LYS A 4 -22.13 -8.97 4.10
C LYS A 4 -21.17 -8.70 2.94
N ARG A 5 -20.81 -7.43 2.73
CA ARG A 5 -19.87 -7.00 1.70
C ARG A 5 -18.82 -6.09 2.33
N PRO A 6 -17.53 -6.24 1.94
CA PRO A 6 -16.52 -5.27 2.35
C PRO A 6 -16.82 -3.90 1.72
N GLU A 7 -16.41 -2.85 2.41
CA GLU A 7 -16.36 -1.50 1.86
C GLU A 7 -15.00 -1.30 1.17
N VAL A 8 -15.02 -0.51 0.10
CA VAL A 8 -13.83 -0.15 -0.67
C VAL A 8 -13.79 1.36 -0.76
N GLU A 9 -12.70 1.96 -0.27
CA GLU A 9 -12.41 3.37 -0.43
C GLU A 9 -11.16 3.55 -1.28
N THR A 10 -11.20 4.50 -2.22
CA THR A 10 -10.06 4.84 -3.07
C THR A 10 -9.44 6.15 -2.61
N LEU A 11 -8.13 6.15 -2.39
CA LEU A 11 -7.31 7.32 -2.13
C LEU A 11 -6.37 7.52 -3.33
N VAL A 12 -6.46 8.67 -3.97
CA VAL A 12 -5.46 9.07 -4.97
C VAL A 12 -4.22 9.56 -4.24
N VAL A 13 -3.05 8.94 -4.47
CA VAL A 13 -1.82 9.21 -3.72
C VAL A 13 -0.60 9.38 -4.60
N GLY A 14 0.40 10.07 -4.07
CA GLY A 14 1.71 10.22 -4.69
C GLY A 14 1.70 11.15 -5.91
N PRO A 15 2.89 11.44 -6.47
CA PRO A 15 3.06 12.43 -7.54
C PRO A 15 2.47 11.97 -8.89
N LEU A 16 2.27 10.66 -9.09
CA LEU A 16 1.65 10.10 -10.29
C LEU A 16 0.14 9.84 -10.14
N ALA A 17 -0.46 10.28 -9.02
CA ALA A 17 -1.89 10.15 -8.76
C ALA A 17 -2.41 8.70 -8.91
N VAL A 18 -1.69 7.74 -8.35
CA VAL A 18 -2.10 6.33 -8.38
C VAL A 18 -3.23 6.06 -7.39
N CYS A 19 -4.02 5.03 -7.67
CA CYS A 19 -5.10 4.61 -6.79
C CYS A 19 -4.57 3.66 -5.70
N CYS A 20 -4.62 4.12 -4.45
CA CYS A 20 -4.49 3.30 -3.25
C CYS A 20 -5.88 2.90 -2.75
N TYR A 21 -6.09 1.64 -2.40
CA TYR A 21 -7.38 1.15 -1.92
C TYR A 21 -7.34 0.73 -0.46
N LEU A 22 -8.34 1.17 0.30
CA LEU A 22 -8.67 0.62 1.61
C LEU A 22 -9.84 -0.33 1.43
N VAL A 23 -9.63 -1.61 1.66
CA VAL A 23 -10.67 -2.64 1.59
C VAL A 23 -10.88 -3.19 3.00
N TYR A 24 -12.08 -3.05 3.55
CA TYR A 24 -12.33 -3.41 4.95
C TYR A 24 -13.73 -3.92 5.21
N ASP A 25 -13.87 -4.69 6.29
CA ASP A 25 -15.14 -5.11 6.83
C ASP A 25 -15.72 -4.00 7.74
N PRO A 26 -16.93 -3.47 7.47
CA PRO A 26 -17.51 -2.40 8.27
C PRO A 26 -17.90 -2.82 9.70
N GLU A 27 -18.09 -4.12 9.96
CA GLU A 27 -18.42 -4.64 11.30
C GLU A 27 -17.16 -4.78 12.16
N THR A 28 -16.15 -5.50 11.67
CA THR A 28 -14.94 -5.81 12.44
C THR A 28 -13.86 -4.73 12.37
N ARG A 29 -13.96 -3.84 11.37
CA ARG A 29 -12.92 -2.85 11.01
C ARG A 29 -11.59 -3.48 10.61
N GLU A 30 -11.51 -4.79 10.38
CA GLU A 30 -10.33 -5.40 9.80
C GLU A 30 -10.29 -5.10 8.30
N GLY A 31 -9.08 -4.82 7.79
CA GLY A 31 -8.92 -4.47 6.37
C GLY A 31 -7.51 -4.61 5.85
N VAL A 32 -7.34 -4.26 4.59
CA VAL A 32 -6.08 -4.25 3.86
C VAL A 32 -5.89 -2.92 3.14
N ILE A 33 -4.62 -2.58 2.91
CA ILE A 33 -4.22 -1.47 2.03
C ILE A 33 -3.69 -2.10 0.75
N ILE A 34 -4.08 -1.59 -0.41
CA ILE A 34 -3.60 -2.06 -1.72
C ILE A 34 -2.96 -0.87 -2.45
N ASP A 35 -1.76 -1.06 -2.98
CA ASP A 35 -1.00 -0.11 -3.79
C ASP A 35 -0.77 1.27 -3.13
N PRO A 36 -0.10 1.34 -1.97
CA PRO A 36 0.25 2.61 -1.33
C PRO A 36 1.40 3.32 -2.08
N GLY A 37 1.04 4.02 -3.15
CA GLY A 37 1.98 4.72 -4.03
C GLY A 37 2.54 6.07 -3.58
N GLY A 38 2.24 6.49 -2.35
CA GLY A 38 2.70 7.77 -1.81
C GLY A 38 1.82 8.25 -0.66
N ASP A 39 2.09 9.46 -0.18
CA ASP A 39 1.33 10.14 0.89
C ASP A 39 1.01 9.25 2.11
N PRO A 40 2.01 8.63 2.76
CA PRO A 40 1.78 7.71 3.87
C PRO A 40 0.97 8.34 5.01
N GLU A 41 1.18 9.61 5.33
CA GLU A 41 0.43 10.31 6.37
C GLU A 41 -1.06 10.44 6.04
N LYS A 42 -1.39 10.69 4.77
CA LYS A 42 -2.79 10.75 4.29
C LYS A 42 -3.47 9.40 4.46
N ILE A 43 -2.78 8.32 4.10
CA ILE A 43 -3.29 6.95 4.27
C ILE A 43 -3.47 6.64 5.77
N LEU A 44 -2.47 6.93 6.61
CA LEU A 44 -2.51 6.71 8.06
C LEU A 44 -3.61 7.53 8.74
N GLU A 45 -3.82 8.78 8.33
CA GLU A 45 -4.92 9.60 8.82
C GLU A 45 -6.27 8.96 8.48
N ARG A 46 -6.44 8.46 7.25
CA ARG A 46 -7.69 7.83 6.86
C ARG A 46 -7.96 6.52 7.59
N VAL A 47 -6.93 5.67 7.70
CA VAL A 47 -6.98 4.43 8.50
C VAL A 47 -7.39 4.73 9.94
N ARG A 48 -6.81 5.75 10.58
CA ARG A 48 -7.18 6.17 11.94
C ARG A 48 -8.61 6.69 12.02
N LYS A 49 -9.04 7.54 11.10
CA LYS A 49 -10.42 8.09 11.06
C LYS A 49 -11.48 7.01 10.91
N LEU A 50 -11.18 5.96 10.13
CA LEU A 50 -12.07 4.81 9.93
C LEU A 50 -11.97 3.76 11.07
N GLY A 51 -10.99 3.90 11.97
CA GLY A 51 -10.75 2.93 13.04
C GLY A 51 -10.31 1.56 12.54
N LEU A 52 -9.60 1.50 11.40
CA LEU A 52 -9.25 0.23 10.77
C LEU A 52 -8.09 -0.46 11.46
N LYS A 53 -8.19 -1.78 11.58
CA LYS A 53 -7.11 -2.68 11.95
C LYS A 53 -6.55 -3.33 10.68
N ILE A 54 -5.47 -2.75 10.16
CA ILE A 54 -4.84 -3.23 8.92
C ILE A 54 -4.14 -4.57 9.18
N ARG A 55 -4.53 -5.59 8.43
CA ARG A 55 -3.98 -6.95 8.51
C ARG A 55 -2.82 -7.16 7.55
N TYR A 56 -2.88 -6.56 6.37
CA TYR A 56 -1.88 -6.64 5.32
C TYR A 56 -1.82 -5.35 4.52
N ILE A 57 -0.63 -5.06 4.00
CA ILE A 57 -0.40 -4.10 2.93
C ILE A 57 -0.04 -4.92 1.70
N LEU A 58 -0.70 -4.69 0.58
CA LEU A 58 -0.59 -5.50 -0.62
C LEU A 58 -0.10 -4.63 -1.78
N GLY A 59 0.85 -5.14 -2.55
CA GLY A 59 1.18 -4.61 -3.87
C GLY A 59 0.57 -5.51 -4.96
N THR A 60 -0.03 -4.90 -5.97
CA THR A 60 -0.49 -5.62 -7.16
C THR A 60 0.69 -6.07 -8.03
N HIS A 61 1.73 -5.24 -8.08
CA HIS A 61 3.00 -5.46 -8.79
C HIS A 61 4.08 -4.51 -8.20
N GLY A 62 5.33 -4.66 -8.63
CA GLY A 62 6.46 -4.00 -7.98
C GLY A 62 6.89 -2.62 -8.47
N HIS A 63 6.08 -1.92 -9.28
CA HIS A 63 6.47 -0.58 -9.73
C HIS A 63 6.56 0.41 -8.56
N ALA A 64 7.57 1.28 -8.63
CA ALA A 64 7.92 2.19 -7.54
C ALA A 64 6.77 3.11 -7.12
N ASP A 65 6.02 3.61 -8.11
CA ASP A 65 4.87 4.50 -7.92
C ASP A 65 3.67 3.83 -7.25
N HIS A 66 3.61 2.49 -7.17
CA HIS A 66 2.54 1.76 -6.47
C HIS A 66 2.92 1.34 -5.05
N VAL A 67 4.20 1.36 -4.70
CA VAL A 67 4.72 0.68 -3.49
C VAL A 67 5.55 1.58 -2.58
N VAL A 68 5.91 2.80 -2.99
CA VAL A 68 6.87 3.65 -2.27
C VAL A 68 6.49 3.91 -0.81
N ALA A 69 5.20 3.99 -0.46
CA ALA A 69 4.77 4.21 0.93
C ALA A 69 4.61 2.92 1.75
N ALA A 70 4.77 1.73 1.14
CA ALA A 70 4.55 0.45 1.82
C ALA A 70 5.49 0.24 3.02
N GLY A 71 6.76 0.67 2.91
CA GLY A 71 7.76 0.53 3.98
C GLY A 71 7.38 1.31 5.24
N GLU A 72 6.97 2.57 5.07
CA GLU A 72 6.54 3.42 6.18
C GLU A 72 5.24 2.92 6.83
N LEU A 73 4.26 2.57 6.01
CA LEU A 73 2.98 2.03 6.48
C LEU A 73 3.16 0.72 7.25
N ARG A 74 4.05 -0.17 6.79
CA ARG A 74 4.40 -1.42 7.48
C ARG A 74 4.93 -1.14 8.88
N GLN A 75 5.82 -0.16 9.03
CA GLN A 75 6.38 0.21 10.33
C GLN A 75 5.32 0.84 11.25
N ALA A 76 4.55 1.80 10.72
CA ALA A 76 3.56 2.53 11.49
C ALA A 76 2.38 1.64 11.96
N LEU A 77 1.90 0.75 11.08
CA LEU A 77 0.74 -0.10 11.35
C LEU A 77 1.11 -1.47 11.93
N LYS A 78 2.41 -1.82 11.95
CA LYS A 78 2.91 -3.16 12.31
C LYS A 78 2.23 -4.27 11.50
N ALA A 79 1.89 -3.97 10.24
CA ALA A 79 1.24 -4.88 9.32
C ALA A 79 2.25 -5.40 8.28
N PRO A 80 2.26 -6.71 7.97
CA PRO A 80 3.13 -7.25 6.92
C PRO A 80 2.78 -6.67 5.54
N TYR A 81 3.82 -6.45 4.73
CA TYR A 81 3.70 -6.19 3.31
C TYR A 81 3.76 -7.52 2.55
N ALA A 82 2.89 -7.70 1.55
CA ALA A 82 2.90 -8.86 0.68
C ALA A 82 2.85 -8.44 -0.80
N LEU A 83 3.67 -9.11 -1.59
CA LEU A 83 3.81 -8.93 -3.03
C LEU A 83 4.05 -10.30 -3.66
N HIS A 84 3.72 -10.46 -4.93
CA HIS A 84 3.98 -11.71 -5.62
C HIS A 84 5.50 -11.93 -5.79
N ARG A 85 5.97 -13.17 -5.59
CA ARG A 85 7.41 -13.53 -5.69
C ARG A 85 8.05 -13.21 -7.05
N ALA A 86 7.25 -13.10 -8.11
CA ALA A 86 7.77 -12.77 -9.44
C ALA A 86 8.29 -11.32 -9.51
N ASP A 87 7.81 -10.44 -8.64
CA ASP A 87 8.31 -9.07 -8.52
C ASP A 87 9.55 -8.97 -7.60
N GLU A 88 9.95 -10.06 -6.93
CA GLU A 88 11.11 -10.08 -6.03
C GLU A 88 12.41 -9.78 -6.79
N GLU A 89 12.58 -10.31 -8.00
CA GLU A 89 13.74 -10.02 -8.86
C GLU A 89 13.80 -8.53 -9.20
N PHE A 90 12.66 -7.91 -9.52
CA PHE A 90 12.62 -6.47 -9.78
C PHE A 90 13.10 -5.69 -8.56
N PHE A 91 12.57 -5.97 -7.37
CA PHE A 91 12.96 -5.28 -6.13
C PHE A 91 14.40 -5.51 -5.68
N THR A 92 14.96 -6.69 -5.97
CA THR A 92 16.32 -7.05 -5.53
C THR A 92 17.39 -6.72 -6.57
N SER A 93 16.99 -6.41 -7.80
CA SER A 93 17.90 -6.02 -8.89
C SER A 93 18.37 -4.57 -8.80
N GLY A 94 19.53 -4.30 -9.41
CA GLY A 94 20.01 -2.93 -9.62
C GLY A 94 19.10 -2.11 -10.56
N GLU A 95 18.34 -2.78 -11.43
CA GLU A 95 17.37 -2.16 -12.34
C GLU A 95 16.17 -1.61 -11.58
N GLY A 96 15.59 -2.37 -10.65
CA GLY A 96 14.52 -1.89 -9.79
C GLY A 96 14.96 -0.71 -8.93
N ALA A 97 16.12 -0.81 -8.27
CA ALA A 97 16.69 0.32 -7.53
C ALA A 97 16.88 1.59 -8.41
N SER A 98 17.29 1.41 -9.67
CA SER A 98 17.42 2.50 -10.64
C SER A 98 16.06 3.07 -11.07
N ALA A 99 15.00 2.26 -11.13
CA ALA A 99 13.66 2.71 -11.44
C ALA A 99 13.09 3.63 -10.35
N PHE A 100 13.26 3.29 -9.07
CA PHE A 100 12.91 4.19 -7.96
C PHE A 100 13.63 5.54 -8.09
N ALA A 101 14.96 5.49 -8.29
CA ALA A 101 15.77 6.70 -8.42
C ALA A 101 15.41 7.56 -9.64
N SER A 102 15.07 6.93 -10.77
CA SER A 102 14.71 7.63 -12.02
C SER A 102 13.42 8.45 -11.87
N TRP A 103 12.55 8.07 -10.95
CA TRP A 103 11.31 8.79 -10.63
C TRP A 103 11.41 9.62 -9.34
N GLY A 104 12.61 9.74 -8.78
CA GLY A 104 12.87 10.54 -7.58
C GLY A 104 12.36 9.93 -6.28
N PHE A 105 12.02 8.64 -6.29
CA PHE A 105 11.58 7.92 -5.09
C PHE A 105 12.77 7.33 -4.32
N PRO A 106 12.71 7.33 -2.97
CA PRO A 106 13.68 6.57 -2.19
C PRO A 106 13.52 5.07 -2.51
N PRO A 107 14.60 4.28 -2.50
CA PRO A 107 14.48 2.83 -2.65
C PRO A 107 13.62 2.29 -1.50
N ASN A 108 12.56 1.56 -1.85
CA ASN A 108 11.75 0.86 -0.86
C ASN A 108 12.07 -0.64 -0.96
N PRO A 109 12.97 -1.19 -0.12
CA PRO A 109 13.23 -2.62 -0.13
C PRO A 109 11.99 -3.40 0.36
N PRO A 110 11.82 -4.67 -0.06
CA PRO A 110 10.76 -5.54 0.47
C PRO A 110 10.84 -5.76 1.99
#